data_AF-A0A352Q492-F1
#
_entry.id   AF-A0A352Q492-F1
#
_cell.length_a   1.000
_cell.length_b   1.000
_cell.length_c   1.000
_cell.angle_alpha   90.00
_cell.angle_beta   90.00
_cell.angle_gamma   90.00
#
_symmetry.space_group_name_H-M   'P 1'
#
loop_
_entity.id
_entity.type
_entity.pdbx_description
1 polymer ?
#
loop_
_entity_poly.entity_id
_entity_poly.type
_entity_poly.pdbx_seq_one_letter_code
_entity_poly.pdbx_strand_id
1 'polypeptide(L)'
;MHIKKYDFNYSRRLFAQRLSSGVMGAGVLTSLWPLIANSGDVAKAYPEELRSLEAYTKGKVKEGDYITADNVEHVKDLLAPIVYLEVAQMGRRIKVVPQTTDIQKLYPYDFLEATLRNSGKAVLDEVGNVVVKDSGAPWIGGMPFPDPGSGLEAFSNLGITAGRHDTTQFAAKDWDLSADGDIEYEYELAACEKNAVARVSDPEGPYWKGHEDKLRYTGVWFVSPQDVSGTSFLNTIHYDQRKFPELVGYIPAFKRVRRFPTNQRFEPLVPGITVFLSDFWAAGDPMLTWGNYKIVGRGPLLGPQSDNWHGDADNWIPSTHGGPKGTTFWDTSYELCPEVLVIEAEPTGYPRAPVS
;
A
#
# COMPACT_ATOMS: atom_id res chain seq x y z
N MET A 1 41.28 -18.25 2.58
CA MET A 1 40.28 -17.27 3.05
C MET A 1 39.69 -16.57 1.83
N HIS A 2 38.51 -17.00 1.36
CA HIS A 2 37.82 -16.27 0.28
C HIS A 2 37.15 -15.04 0.88
N ILE A 3 37.70 -13.87 0.64
CA ILE A 3 37.03 -12.61 0.96
C ILE A 3 35.83 -12.51 0.00
N LYS A 4 34.61 -12.69 0.51
CA LYS A 4 33.40 -12.48 -0.29
C LYS A 4 33.38 -11.01 -0.76
N LYS A 5 33.10 -10.77 -2.04
CA LYS A 5 32.98 -9.42 -2.63
C LYS A 5 31.90 -8.57 -1.94
N TYR A 6 30.89 -9.22 -1.37
CA TYR A 6 29.82 -8.62 -0.58
C TYR A 6 29.73 -9.39 0.75
N ASP A 7 30.02 -8.70 1.87
CA ASP A 7 29.94 -9.24 3.23
C ASP A 7 28.55 -9.03 3.84
N PHE A 8 28.33 -9.60 5.02
CA PHE A 8 27.05 -9.69 5.76
C PHE A 8 26.38 -8.35 6.16
N ASN A 9 26.96 -7.21 5.80
CA ASN A 9 26.38 -5.89 6.06
C ASN A 9 26.54 -4.96 4.86
N TYR A 10 26.88 -5.51 3.70
CA TYR A 10 27.14 -4.73 2.50
C TYR A 10 25.92 -3.90 2.12
N SER A 11 24.73 -4.51 2.08
CA SER A 11 23.51 -3.84 1.64
C SER A 11 23.09 -2.76 2.62
N ARG A 12 23.19 -3.00 3.94
CA ARG A 12 22.88 -1.99 4.96
C ARG A 12 23.75 -0.74 4.81
N ARG A 13 25.06 -0.92 4.61
CA ARG A 13 26.00 0.21 4.39
C ARG A 13 25.71 0.92 3.07
N LEU A 14 25.40 0.17 2.00
CA LEU A 14 25.04 0.76 0.72
C LEU A 14 23.75 1.59 0.82
N PHE A 15 22.71 1.07 1.48
CA PHE A 15 21.45 1.79 1.64
C PHE A 15 21.62 3.06 2.48
N ALA A 16 22.39 2.99 3.57
CA ALA A 16 22.74 4.17 4.36
C ALA A 16 23.51 5.21 3.52
N GLN A 17 24.45 4.76 2.69
CA GLN A 17 25.18 5.63 1.75
C GLN A 17 24.25 6.25 0.69
N ARG A 18 23.32 5.47 0.12
CA ARG A 18 22.37 5.98 -0.88
C ARG A 18 21.42 7.00 -0.27
N LEU A 19 20.94 6.75 0.94
CA LEU A 19 20.11 7.68 1.68
C LEU A 19 20.86 8.99 1.95
N SER A 20 22.12 8.94 2.36
CA SER A 20 22.92 10.15 2.63
C SER A 20 23.36 10.90 1.37
N SER A 21 23.55 10.20 0.26
CA SER A 21 23.98 10.79 -1.03
C SER A 21 22.82 11.17 -1.95
N GLY A 22 21.57 10.84 -1.59
CA GLY A 22 20.40 11.08 -2.43
C GLY A 22 20.40 10.27 -3.73
N VAL A 23 21.07 9.11 -3.77
CA VAL A 23 21.09 8.24 -4.95
C VAL A 23 19.84 7.36 -4.96
N MET A 24 19.10 7.38 -6.07
CA MET A 24 17.69 6.98 -6.09
C MET A 24 17.36 5.65 -6.81
N GLY A 25 18.19 5.17 -7.74
CA GLY A 25 17.86 3.97 -8.53
C GLY A 25 17.71 2.69 -7.71
N ALA A 26 16.68 1.88 -7.98
CA ALA A 26 16.39 0.64 -7.25
C ALA A 26 17.34 -0.51 -7.62
N GLY A 27 17.53 -1.46 -6.70
CA GLY A 27 18.43 -2.61 -6.83
C GLY A 27 19.83 -2.35 -6.29
N VAL A 28 20.45 -3.34 -5.67
CA VAL A 28 21.77 -3.23 -4.99
C VAL A 28 22.93 -3.48 -5.94
N LEU A 29 22.86 -4.56 -6.73
CA LEU A 29 23.91 -5.03 -7.63
C LEU A 29 23.77 -4.49 -9.06
N THR A 30 22.54 -4.20 -9.48
CA THR A 30 22.19 -3.61 -10.79
C THR A 30 20.84 -2.89 -10.65
N SER A 31 20.50 -2.04 -11.61
CA SER A 31 19.19 -1.40 -11.69
C SER A 31 18.07 -2.44 -11.78
N LEU A 32 17.06 -2.30 -10.92
CA LEU A 32 15.97 -3.26 -10.76
C LEU A 32 15.03 -3.32 -11.98
N TRP A 33 14.51 -2.18 -12.43
CA TRP A 33 13.49 -2.16 -13.48
C TRP A 33 13.98 -2.60 -14.86
N PRO A 34 15.21 -2.25 -15.29
CA PRO A 34 15.81 -2.86 -16.48
C PRO A 34 15.95 -4.38 -16.37
N LEU A 35 16.22 -4.92 -15.18
CA LEU A 35 16.28 -6.37 -14.97
C LEU A 35 14.88 -7.00 -15.06
N ILE A 36 13.88 -6.40 -14.41
CA ILE A 36 12.47 -6.80 -14.50
C ILE A 36 12.01 -6.85 -15.97
N ALA A 37 12.29 -5.80 -16.74
CA ALA A 37 11.92 -5.73 -18.15
C ALA A 37 12.54 -6.86 -19.00
N ASN A 38 13.75 -7.31 -18.65
CA ASN A 38 14.49 -8.31 -19.42
C ASN A 38 14.21 -9.75 -18.99
N SER A 39 13.98 -10.01 -17.69
CA SER A 39 13.92 -11.37 -17.16
C SER A 39 12.74 -11.68 -16.24
N GLY A 40 11.95 -10.69 -15.81
CA GLY A 40 10.86 -10.89 -14.84
C GLY A 40 11.28 -11.27 -13.41
N ASP A 41 12.55 -11.64 -13.21
CA ASP A 41 13.14 -12.03 -11.93
C ASP A 41 14.01 -10.90 -11.34
N VAL A 42 13.81 -10.59 -10.06
CA VAL A 42 14.55 -9.55 -9.31
C VAL A 42 15.81 -10.06 -8.62
N ALA A 43 16.05 -11.37 -8.52
CA ALA A 43 17.09 -11.95 -7.67
C ALA A 43 18.52 -11.46 -8.01
N LYS A 44 18.79 -11.17 -9.28
CA LYS A 44 20.11 -10.65 -9.71
C LYS A 44 20.35 -9.19 -9.31
N ALA A 45 19.32 -8.46 -8.91
CA ALA A 45 19.46 -7.10 -8.37
C ALA A 45 19.99 -7.10 -6.94
N TYR A 46 19.94 -8.22 -6.22
CA TYR A 46 20.22 -8.27 -4.78
C TYR A 46 21.30 -9.31 -4.42
N PRO A 47 22.17 -9.02 -3.42
CA PRO A 47 23.12 -9.99 -2.89
C PRO A 47 22.42 -11.09 -2.09
N GLU A 48 23.14 -12.19 -1.84
CA GLU A 48 22.64 -13.38 -1.15
C GLU A 48 21.91 -13.07 0.17
N GLU A 49 22.45 -12.15 0.97
CA GLU A 49 21.86 -11.74 2.26
C GLU A 49 20.47 -11.10 2.16
N LEU A 50 20.06 -10.64 0.97
CA LEU A 50 18.75 -10.03 0.72
C LEU A 50 17.82 -10.93 -0.12
N ARG A 51 18.18 -12.21 -0.31
CA ARG A 51 17.37 -13.16 -1.10
C ARG A 51 16.52 -14.09 -0.25
N SER A 52 16.71 -14.10 1.07
CA SER A 52 15.87 -14.81 2.01
C SER A 52 16.07 -14.28 3.43
N LEU A 53 15.04 -14.44 4.27
CA LEU A 53 15.13 -14.08 5.68
C LEU A 53 16.15 -14.96 6.43
N GLU A 54 16.30 -16.23 6.02
CA GLU A 54 17.26 -17.14 6.61
C GLU A 54 18.70 -16.65 6.40
N ALA A 55 19.03 -16.22 5.17
CA ALA A 55 20.35 -15.67 4.87
C ALA A 55 20.60 -14.37 5.67
N TYR A 56 19.59 -13.51 5.76
CA TYR A 56 19.66 -12.25 6.50
C TYR A 56 19.88 -12.46 8.00
N THR A 57 19.17 -13.41 8.60
CA THR A 57 19.21 -13.67 10.06
C THR A 57 20.28 -14.69 10.46
N LYS A 58 21.04 -15.24 9.49
CA LYS A 58 22.00 -16.34 9.69
C LYS A 58 21.36 -17.60 10.28
N GLY A 59 20.19 -17.98 9.77
CA GLY A 59 19.51 -19.21 10.18
C GLY A 59 18.73 -19.10 11.49
N LYS A 60 18.63 -17.92 12.09
CA LYS A 60 17.88 -17.71 13.33
C LYS A 60 16.37 -17.69 13.13
N VAL A 61 15.93 -17.30 11.94
CA VAL A 61 14.53 -17.39 11.50
C VAL A 61 14.54 -17.98 10.10
N LYS A 62 13.75 -19.04 9.89
CA LYS A 62 13.70 -19.78 8.63
C LYS A 62 12.35 -19.63 7.94
N GLU A 63 12.33 -19.92 6.65
CA GLU A 63 11.08 -20.06 5.91
C GLU A 63 10.25 -21.21 6.52
N GLY A 64 8.96 -20.97 6.72
CA GLY A 64 8.05 -21.88 7.42
C GLY A 64 7.98 -21.69 8.94
N ASP A 65 8.90 -20.95 9.56
CA ASP A 65 8.83 -20.62 10.99
C ASP A 65 7.73 -19.58 11.26
N TYR A 66 7.38 -19.42 12.54
CA TYR A 66 6.64 -18.27 13.03
C TYR A 66 7.59 -17.28 13.72
N ILE A 67 7.44 -15.99 13.40
CA ILE A 67 7.96 -14.91 14.21
C ILE A 67 7.01 -14.73 15.40
N THR A 68 7.56 -14.84 16.60
CA THR A 68 6.85 -14.74 17.89
C THR A 68 7.71 -13.96 18.88
N ALA A 69 7.21 -13.72 20.10
CA ALA A 69 7.99 -13.07 21.16
C ALA A 69 9.36 -13.74 21.41
N ASP A 70 9.50 -15.04 21.16
CA ASP A 70 10.73 -15.80 21.40
C ASP A 70 11.87 -15.47 20.42
N ASN A 71 11.56 -15.00 19.21
CA ASN A 71 12.55 -14.78 18.15
C ASN A 71 12.44 -13.43 17.42
N VAL A 72 11.45 -12.59 17.74
CA VAL A 72 11.21 -11.29 17.07
C VAL A 72 12.40 -10.32 17.19
N GLU A 73 13.21 -10.43 18.25
CA GLU A 73 14.45 -9.63 18.40
C GLU A 73 15.43 -9.82 17.25
N HIS A 74 15.40 -10.96 16.55
CA HIS A 74 16.28 -11.24 15.42
C HIS A 74 15.88 -10.52 14.12
N VAL A 75 14.66 -9.96 14.08
CA VAL A 75 14.07 -9.29 12.91
C VAL A 75 13.50 -7.92 13.25
N LYS A 76 13.80 -7.38 14.43
CA LYS A 76 13.28 -6.10 14.92
C LYS A 76 13.50 -4.93 13.95
N ASP A 77 14.65 -4.91 13.30
CA ASP A 77 15.03 -3.88 12.33
C ASP A 77 14.41 -4.07 10.94
N LEU A 78 13.69 -5.17 10.72
CA LEU A 78 12.91 -5.45 9.52
C LEU A 78 11.41 -5.17 9.70
N LEU A 79 10.97 -4.76 10.89
CA LEU A 79 9.55 -4.55 11.20
C LEU A 79 9.26 -3.08 11.44
N ALA A 80 8.02 -2.67 11.12
CA ALA A 80 7.50 -1.41 11.63
C ALA A 80 7.47 -1.45 13.17
N PRO A 81 7.74 -0.33 13.87
CA PRO A 81 7.83 -0.32 15.33
C PRO A 81 6.61 -0.92 16.03
N ILE A 82 5.40 -0.63 15.53
CA ILE A 82 4.15 -1.17 16.10
C ILE A 82 4.06 -2.69 15.92
N VAL A 83 4.45 -3.23 14.77
CA VAL A 83 4.41 -4.68 14.50
C VAL A 83 5.36 -5.44 15.44
N TYR A 84 6.53 -4.87 15.73
CA TYR A 84 7.43 -5.45 16.72
C TYR A 84 6.79 -5.48 18.12
N LEU A 85 6.11 -4.40 18.54
CA LEU A 85 5.43 -4.35 19.84
C LEU A 85 4.28 -5.37 19.92
N GLU A 86 3.47 -5.48 18.87
CA GLU A 86 2.38 -6.44 18.79
C GLU A 86 2.86 -7.90 18.94
N VAL A 87 3.98 -8.24 18.30
CA VAL A 87 4.58 -9.58 18.41
C VAL A 87 5.21 -9.79 19.78
N ALA A 88 6.02 -8.84 20.25
CA ALA A 88 6.76 -8.98 21.50
C ALA A 88 5.87 -8.94 22.74
N GLN A 89 4.73 -8.25 22.70
CA GLN A 89 3.94 -7.92 23.89
C GLN A 89 2.48 -8.35 23.81
N MET A 90 1.91 -8.46 22.61
CA MET A 90 0.48 -8.76 22.42
C MET A 90 0.23 -10.17 21.88
N GLY A 91 1.27 -10.99 21.72
CA GLY A 91 1.14 -12.36 21.26
C GLY A 91 0.79 -12.50 19.77
N ARG A 92 1.04 -11.46 18.96
CA ARG A 92 0.98 -11.58 17.51
C ARG A 92 2.02 -12.59 17.03
N ARG A 93 1.66 -13.41 16.05
CA ARG A 93 2.50 -14.42 15.40
C ARG A 93 2.42 -14.21 13.90
N ILE A 94 3.56 -14.28 13.23
CA ILE A 94 3.64 -14.03 11.79
C ILE A 94 4.33 -15.21 11.14
N LYS A 95 3.67 -15.85 10.17
CA LYS A 95 4.27 -16.95 9.41
C LYS A 95 5.32 -16.39 8.46
N VAL A 96 6.49 -17.00 8.40
CA VAL A 96 7.53 -16.63 7.43
C VAL A 96 7.36 -17.44 6.18
N VAL A 97 7.29 -16.78 5.02
CA VAL A 97 7.17 -17.43 3.72
C VAL A 97 8.32 -17.04 2.79
N PRO A 98 8.61 -17.86 1.76
CA PRO A 98 9.68 -17.55 0.81
C PRO A 98 9.45 -16.23 0.10
N GLN A 99 10.54 -15.53 -0.23
CA GLN A 99 10.49 -14.28 -0.96
C GLN A 99 9.91 -14.48 -2.38
N THR A 100 8.97 -13.62 -2.76
CA THR A 100 8.48 -13.57 -4.14
C THR A 100 9.51 -12.88 -5.03
N THR A 101 10.12 -13.66 -5.94
CA THR A 101 11.12 -13.14 -6.90
C THR A 101 10.54 -12.87 -8.30
N ASP A 102 9.41 -13.51 -8.61
CA ASP A 102 8.67 -13.33 -9.86
C ASP A 102 7.76 -12.12 -9.77
N ILE A 103 8.12 -11.05 -10.46
CA ILE A 103 7.40 -9.78 -10.47
C ILE A 103 5.98 -9.90 -11.03
N GLN A 104 5.71 -10.90 -11.87
CA GLN A 104 4.40 -11.10 -12.49
C GLN A 104 3.34 -11.53 -11.48
N LYS A 105 3.76 -12.00 -10.29
CA LYS A 105 2.88 -12.31 -9.17
C LYS A 105 2.55 -11.09 -8.31
N LEU A 106 3.33 -10.02 -8.42
CA LEU A 106 3.21 -8.82 -7.59
C LEU A 106 2.35 -7.72 -8.24
N TYR A 107 2.04 -7.86 -9.53
CA TYR A 107 1.29 -6.88 -10.31
C TYR A 107 0.31 -7.54 -11.27
N PRO A 108 -0.87 -6.93 -11.51
CA PRO A 108 -1.71 -7.29 -12.63
C PRO A 108 -0.95 -7.18 -13.95
N TYR A 109 -1.22 -8.09 -14.88
CA TYR A 109 -0.49 -8.16 -16.15
C TYR A 109 -0.53 -6.84 -16.94
N ASP A 110 -1.71 -6.30 -17.21
CA ASP A 110 -1.87 -5.06 -17.98
C ASP A 110 -1.21 -3.86 -17.29
N PHE A 111 -1.25 -3.83 -15.96
CA PHE A 111 -0.60 -2.78 -15.17
C PHE A 111 0.93 -2.85 -15.29
N LEU A 112 1.51 -4.05 -15.19
CA LEU A 112 2.94 -4.26 -15.33
C LEU A 112 3.40 -3.95 -16.76
N GLU A 113 2.66 -4.39 -17.78
CA GLU A 113 2.96 -4.08 -19.18
C GLU A 113 2.92 -2.57 -19.45
N ALA A 114 1.88 -1.88 -18.99
CA ALA A 114 1.78 -0.42 -19.10
C ALA A 114 2.92 0.29 -18.37
N THR A 115 3.32 -0.20 -17.19
CA THR A 115 4.47 0.32 -16.43
C THR A 115 5.75 0.28 -17.26
N LEU A 116 6.04 -0.86 -17.89
CA LEU A 116 7.23 -1.03 -18.71
C LEU A 116 7.17 -0.18 -19.98
N ARG A 117 6.01 -0.17 -20.66
CA ARG A 117 5.79 0.58 -21.91
C ARG A 117 5.83 2.10 -21.72
N ASN A 118 5.42 2.59 -20.56
CA ASN A 118 5.31 4.02 -20.25
C ASN A 118 6.46 4.56 -19.38
N SER A 119 7.41 3.71 -19.00
CA SER A 119 8.58 4.11 -18.22
C SER A 119 9.30 5.32 -18.86
N GLY A 120 9.61 6.33 -18.05
CA GLY A 120 10.27 7.57 -18.49
C GLY A 120 9.36 8.59 -19.17
N LYS A 121 8.04 8.34 -19.29
CA LYS A 121 7.08 9.30 -19.84
C LYS A 121 6.40 10.17 -18.78
N ALA A 122 6.47 9.82 -17.50
CA ALA A 122 5.91 10.62 -16.43
C ALA A 122 6.83 11.79 -16.07
N VAL A 123 6.23 12.95 -15.80
CA VAL A 123 6.88 14.08 -15.14
C VAL A 123 5.92 14.67 -14.10
N LEU A 124 6.47 15.41 -13.14
CA LEU A 124 5.67 16.28 -12.27
C LEU A 124 5.52 17.64 -12.96
N ASP A 125 4.30 18.16 -13.03
CA ASP A 125 4.04 19.53 -13.52
C ASP A 125 4.49 20.59 -12.50
N GLU A 126 4.27 21.87 -12.81
CA GLU A 126 4.68 23.00 -11.96
C GLU A 126 4.07 22.96 -10.55
N VAL A 127 2.95 22.27 -10.36
CA VAL A 127 2.26 22.17 -9.08
C VAL A 127 2.45 20.81 -8.42
N GLY A 128 3.15 19.87 -9.07
CA GLY A 128 3.46 18.55 -8.57
C GLY A 128 2.48 17.45 -8.97
N ASN A 129 1.54 17.69 -9.89
CA ASN A 129 0.71 16.61 -10.44
C ASN A 129 1.54 15.74 -11.38
N VAL A 130 1.28 14.44 -11.38
CA VAL A 130 1.82 13.54 -12.42
C VAL A 130 1.17 13.88 -13.75
N VAL A 131 1.94 14.07 -14.80
CA VAL A 131 1.45 14.28 -16.17
C VAL A 131 2.33 13.54 -17.17
N VAL A 132 1.81 13.33 -18.37
CA VAL A 132 2.61 12.84 -19.49
C VAL A 132 3.52 13.95 -19.98
N LYS A 133 4.80 13.62 -20.10
CA LYS A 133 5.84 14.49 -20.65
C LYS A 133 5.40 15.05 -22.01
N ASP A 134 5.77 16.30 -22.28
CA ASP A 134 5.50 17.05 -23.50
C ASP A 134 4.04 17.45 -23.74
N SER A 135 3.05 16.58 -23.43
CA SER A 135 1.63 16.90 -23.62
C SER A 135 1.00 17.60 -22.42
N GLY A 136 1.51 17.36 -21.21
CA GLY A 136 0.88 17.82 -19.96
C GLY A 136 -0.47 17.14 -19.67
N ALA A 137 -0.82 16.09 -20.44
CA ALA A 137 -2.07 15.36 -20.25
C ALA A 137 -2.03 14.48 -18.98
N PRO A 138 -3.20 14.06 -18.46
CA PRO A 138 -3.27 13.08 -17.40
C PRO A 138 -2.48 11.79 -17.67
N TRP A 139 -2.08 11.07 -16.63
CA TRP A 139 -1.25 9.89 -16.73
C TRP A 139 -1.94 8.76 -17.51
N ILE A 140 -1.15 8.02 -18.29
CA ILE A 140 -1.63 7.03 -19.29
C ILE A 140 -1.52 5.57 -18.84
N GLY A 141 -1.31 5.33 -17.54
CA GLY A 141 -1.37 3.99 -16.95
C GLY A 141 -0.02 3.36 -16.64
N GLY A 142 -0.06 2.36 -15.75
CA GLY A 142 1.11 1.78 -15.09
C GLY A 142 1.65 2.67 -13.97
N MET A 143 2.73 2.23 -13.33
CA MET A 143 3.46 2.99 -12.31
C MET A 143 4.19 4.18 -12.95
N PRO A 144 3.91 5.44 -12.55
CA PRO A 144 4.52 6.63 -13.15
C PRO A 144 6.04 6.67 -13.04
N PHE A 145 6.58 6.41 -11.85
CA PHE A 145 8.00 6.55 -11.53
C PHE A 145 8.56 5.23 -10.97
N PRO A 146 8.84 4.21 -11.80
CA PRO A 146 9.40 2.94 -11.33
C PRO A 146 10.73 3.14 -10.57
N ASP A 147 11.59 4.03 -11.06
CA ASP A 147 12.80 4.49 -10.40
C ASP A 147 12.60 5.95 -9.91
N PRO A 148 11.89 6.17 -8.78
CA PRO A 148 11.53 7.51 -8.35
C PRO A 148 12.77 8.28 -7.89
N GLY A 149 12.94 9.52 -8.36
CA GLY A 149 14.02 10.44 -8.03
C GLY A 149 13.76 11.31 -6.79
N SER A 150 12.55 11.28 -6.24
CA SER A 150 12.18 12.04 -5.03
C SER A 150 11.13 11.30 -4.19
N GLY A 151 10.93 11.74 -2.95
CA GLY A 151 9.85 11.24 -2.09
C GLY A 151 8.46 11.46 -2.72
N LEU A 152 8.25 12.61 -3.38
CA LEU A 152 6.99 12.91 -4.06
C LEU A 152 6.75 11.97 -5.25
N GLU A 153 7.77 11.69 -6.07
CA GLU A 153 7.65 10.71 -7.15
C GLU A 153 7.35 9.30 -6.62
N ALA A 154 8.04 8.89 -5.55
CA ALA A 154 7.80 7.59 -4.93
C ALA A 154 6.37 7.49 -4.37
N PHE A 155 5.89 8.54 -3.70
CA PHE A 155 4.54 8.57 -3.15
C PHE A 155 3.45 8.66 -4.23
N SER A 156 3.74 9.34 -5.35
CA SER A 156 2.83 9.43 -6.51
C SER A 156 2.48 8.05 -7.07
N ASN A 157 3.40 7.08 -6.99
CA ASN A 157 3.11 5.70 -7.40
C ASN A 157 1.99 5.07 -6.57
N LEU A 158 1.83 5.43 -5.29
CA LEU A 158 0.74 4.95 -4.46
C LEU A 158 -0.56 5.71 -4.76
N GLY A 159 -0.50 7.05 -4.72
CA GLY A 159 -1.69 7.90 -4.85
C GLY A 159 -2.37 7.82 -6.23
N ILE A 160 -1.60 7.79 -7.31
CA ILE A 160 -2.15 7.79 -8.67
C ILE A 160 -2.58 6.39 -9.12
N THR A 161 -1.97 5.32 -8.59
CA THR A 161 -2.18 3.94 -9.08
C THR A 161 -2.84 2.99 -8.10
N ALA A 162 -3.54 3.53 -7.09
CA ALA A 162 -4.34 2.73 -6.17
C ALA A 162 -5.24 1.70 -6.89
N GLY A 163 -5.41 0.51 -6.31
CA GLY A 163 -6.11 -0.63 -6.91
C GLY A 163 -5.37 -1.32 -8.06
N ARG A 164 -4.50 -0.63 -8.82
CA ARG A 164 -3.72 -1.15 -9.98
C ARG A 164 -4.55 -1.81 -11.10
N HIS A 165 -5.87 -1.69 -11.05
CA HIS A 165 -6.83 -2.15 -12.05
C HIS A 165 -7.70 -0.98 -12.51
N ASP A 166 -8.32 -1.08 -13.69
CA ASP A 166 -9.24 -0.04 -14.18
C ASP A 166 -10.52 0.04 -13.35
N THR A 167 -10.95 -1.11 -12.82
CA THR A 167 -12.10 -1.22 -11.93
C THR A 167 -11.84 -2.35 -10.93
N THR A 168 -12.19 -2.13 -9.67
CA THR A 168 -12.07 -3.13 -8.62
C THR A 168 -13.32 -3.14 -7.76
N GLN A 169 -13.69 -4.31 -7.25
CA GLN A 169 -14.75 -4.47 -6.28
C GLN A 169 -14.23 -5.32 -5.12
N PHE A 170 -14.52 -4.88 -3.91
CA PHE A 170 -14.13 -5.52 -2.67
C PHE A 170 -15.39 -5.87 -1.88
N ALA A 171 -15.34 -7.00 -1.18
CA ALA A 171 -16.25 -7.33 -0.10
C ALA A 171 -15.41 -7.44 1.17
N ALA A 172 -15.87 -6.82 2.25
CA ALA A 172 -15.16 -6.82 3.51
C ALA A 172 -16.13 -7.07 4.67
N LYS A 173 -15.61 -7.78 5.65
CA LYS A 173 -16.16 -7.82 7.00
C LYS A 173 -15.22 -7.06 7.90
N ASP A 174 -15.81 -6.32 8.82
CA ASP A 174 -15.10 -5.42 9.71
C ASP A 174 -15.58 -5.67 11.14
N TRP A 175 -14.63 -5.73 12.07
CA TRP A 175 -14.87 -5.97 13.49
C TRP A 175 -14.04 -4.98 14.29
N ASP A 176 -14.71 -4.01 14.91
CA ASP A 176 -14.07 -3.06 15.81
C ASP A 176 -14.04 -3.63 17.22
N LEU A 177 -12.84 -3.78 17.75
CA LEU A 177 -12.60 -4.39 19.06
C LEU A 177 -12.39 -3.34 20.14
N SER A 178 -12.95 -3.58 21.33
CA SER A 178 -12.58 -2.86 22.55
C SER A 178 -11.15 -3.18 22.98
N ALA A 179 -10.62 -2.41 23.94
CA ALA A 179 -9.31 -2.69 24.54
C ALA A 179 -9.23 -4.06 25.24
N ASP A 180 -10.38 -4.60 25.69
CA ASP A 180 -10.48 -5.93 26.30
C ASP A 180 -10.63 -7.04 25.24
N GLY A 181 -10.70 -6.69 23.95
CA GLY A 181 -10.88 -7.62 22.83
C GLY A 181 -12.33 -8.05 22.59
N ASP A 182 -13.31 -7.34 23.14
CA ASP A 182 -14.73 -7.53 22.82
C ASP A 182 -15.09 -6.88 21.49
N ILE A 183 -15.91 -7.54 20.68
CA ILE A 183 -16.47 -6.94 19.47
C ILE A 183 -17.50 -5.89 19.90
N GLU A 184 -17.23 -4.61 19.62
CA GLU A 184 -18.17 -3.51 19.88
C GLU A 184 -19.03 -3.21 18.66
N TYR A 185 -18.45 -3.33 17.47
CA TYR A 185 -19.13 -3.15 16.19
C TYR A 185 -18.71 -4.23 15.21
N GLU A 186 -19.66 -4.62 14.36
CA GLU A 186 -19.45 -5.59 13.29
C GLU A 186 -20.20 -5.11 12.05
N TYR A 187 -19.50 -5.04 10.92
CA TYR A 187 -20.06 -4.59 9.65
C TYR A 187 -19.78 -5.58 8.52
N GLU A 188 -20.74 -5.71 7.62
CA GLU A 188 -20.48 -6.27 6.29
C GLU A 188 -20.66 -5.15 5.27
N LEU A 189 -19.63 -4.92 4.46
CA LEU A 189 -19.62 -3.85 3.47
C LEU A 189 -19.04 -4.34 2.15
N ALA A 190 -19.34 -3.58 1.10
CA ALA A 190 -18.62 -3.70 -0.15
C ALA A 190 -18.14 -2.32 -0.59
N ALA A 191 -17.04 -2.33 -1.32
CA ALA A 191 -16.43 -1.14 -1.89
C ALA A 191 -16.16 -1.37 -3.37
N CYS A 192 -16.09 -0.29 -4.14
CA CYS A 192 -15.63 -0.33 -5.51
C CYS A 192 -14.77 0.87 -5.85
N GLU A 193 -13.93 0.69 -6.84
CA GLU A 193 -13.12 1.75 -7.42
C GLU A 193 -13.23 1.70 -8.93
N LYS A 194 -13.33 2.85 -9.57
CA LYS A 194 -13.27 2.99 -11.02
C LYS A 194 -12.35 4.15 -11.39
N ASN A 195 -11.26 3.83 -12.07
CA ASN A 195 -10.34 4.82 -12.60
C ASN A 195 -10.97 5.53 -13.81
N ALA A 196 -10.85 6.86 -13.84
CA ALA A 196 -11.30 7.68 -14.97
C ALA A 196 -10.15 8.00 -15.93
N VAL A 197 -8.91 7.95 -15.44
CA VAL A 197 -7.68 8.08 -16.25
C VAL A 197 -6.71 6.96 -15.88
N ALA A 198 -5.56 6.89 -16.55
CA ALA A 198 -4.54 5.87 -16.32
C ALA A 198 -5.05 4.43 -16.47
N ARG A 199 -6.10 4.23 -17.28
CA ARG A 199 -6.68 2.92 -17.56
C ARG A 199 -5.76 2.11 -18.48
N VAL A 200 -5.59 0.83 -18.19
CA VAL A 200 -4.63 -0.06 -18.85
C VAL A 200 -5.28 -1.23 -19.57
N SER A 201 -6.51 -1.59 -19.21
CA SER A 201 -7.25 -2.73 -19.75
C SER A 201 -8.42 -2.31 -20.65
N ASP A 202 -8.87 -1.05 -20.58
CA ASP A 202 -9.97 -0.55 -21.40
C ASP A 202 -9.54 -0.27 -22.86
N PRO A 203 -10.21 -0.89 -23.87
CA PRO A 203 -9.84 -0.74 -25.27
C PRO A 203 -10.12 0.65 -25.85
N GLU A 204 -10.98 1.46 -25.21
CA GLU A 204 -11.25 2.85 -25.63
C GLU A 204 -10.12 3.80 -25.23
N GLY A 205 -9.11 3.29 -24.52
CA GLY A 205 -7.88 4.00 -24.19
C GLY A 205 -7.82 4.45 -22.73
N PRO A 206 -6.75 5.18 -22.38
CA PRO A 206 -6.38 5.40 -20.98
C PRO A 206 -7.34 6.33 -20.24
N TYR A 207 -8.27 6.99 -20.96
CA TYR A 207 -9.18 7.98 -20.41
C TYR A 207 -10.63 7.58 -20.66
N TRP A 208 -11.45 7.69 -19.62
CA TRP A 208 -12.89 7.62 -19.73
C TRP A 208 -13.41 8.95 -20.26
N LYS A 209 -13.96 8.92 -21.49
CA LYS A 209 -14.43 10.10 -22.20
C LYS A 209 -15.37 10.95 -21.35
N GLY A 210 -15.02 12.23 -21.15
CA GLY A 210 -15.78 13.20 -20.38
C GLY A 210 -15.47 13.20 -18.87
N HIS A 211 -14.54 12.38 -18.41
CA HIS A 211 -14.09 12.27 -17.01
C HIS A 211 -12.59 12.51 -16.85
N GLU A 212 -11.92 13.08 -17.85
CA GLU A 212 -10.47 13.29 -17.88
C GLU A 212 -9.96 14.21 -16.75
N ASP A 213 -10.86 15.01 -16.15
CA ASP A 213 -10.56 15.88 -15.01
C ASP A 213 -10.66 15.16 -13.64
N LYS A 214 -10.99 13.86 -13.64
CA LYS A 214 -11.05 13.00 -12.45
C LYS A 214 -9.95 11.95 -12.49
N LEU A 215 -9.40 11.63 -11.32
CA LEU A 215 -8.53 10.48 -11.18
C LEU A 215 -9.37 9.20 -11.14
N ARG A 216 -10.32 9.16 -10.20
CA ARG A 216 -11.15 7.97 -9.93
C ARG A 216 -12.41 8.31 -9.15
N TYR A 217 -13.31 7.35 -9.14
CA TYR A 217 -14.44 7.27 -8.23
C TYR A 217 -14.24 6.10 -7.29
N THR A 218 -14.51 6.30 -6.00
CA THR A 218 -14.57 5.20 -5.03
C THR A 218 -15.93 5.18 -4.36
N GLY A 219 -16.50 4.00 -4.20
CA GLY A 219 -17.78 3.77 -3.56
C GLY A 219 -17.64 2.82 -2.39
N VAL A 220 -18.39 3.04 -1.33
CA VAL A 220 -18.54 2.08 -0.22
C VAL A 220 -19.99 2.02 0.20
N TRP A 221 -20.50 0.83 0.49
CA TRP A 221 -21.86 0.64 0.98
C TRP A 221 -21.93 -0.48 2.00
N PHE A 222 -22.78 -0.26 3.00
CA PHE A 222 -22.98 -1.18 4.11
C PHE A 222 -24.16 -2.09 3.83
N VAL A 223 -23.97 -3.38 4.08
CA VAL A 223 -24.97 -4.44 3.85
C VAL A 223 -25.57 -4.90 5.17
N SER A 224 -24.74 -4.99 6.22
CA SER A 224 -25.11 -5.40 7.58
C SER A 224 -24.38 -4.50 8.59
N PRO A 225 -24.96 -4.23 9.78
CA PRO A 225 -26.28 -4.65 10.28
C PRO A 225 -27.47 -3.90 9.65
N GLN A 226 -28.68 -4.35 10.00
CA GLN A 226 -29.93 -3.93 9.35
C GLN A 226 -30.23 -2.42 9.45
N ASP A 227 -29.76 -1.77 10.52
CA ASP A 227 -29.93 -0.34 10.79
C ASP A 227 -29.02 0.56 9.92
N VAL A 228 -27.86 0.06 9.49
CA VAL A 228 -26.98 0.74 8.54
C VAL A 228 -27.13 0.25 7.10
N SER A 229 -27.80 -0.89 6.89
CA SER A 229 -27.96 -1.53 5.59
C SER A 229 -28.49 -0.58 4.51
N GLY A 230 -27.76 -0.48 3.40
CA GLY A 230 -28.03 0.42 2.28
C GLY A 230 -27.43 1.83 2.43
N THR A 231 -26.81 2.16 3.57
CA THR A 231 -25.99 3.37 3.71
C THR A 231 -24.84 3.27 2.73
N SER A 232 -24.66 4.30 1.92
CA SER A 232 -23.65 4.29 0.86
C SER A 232 -23.01 5.65 0.66
N PHE A 233 -21.76 5.64 0.24
CA PHE A 233 -20.95 6.82 0.00
C PHE A 233 -20.26 6.71 -1.35
N LEU A 234 -20.25 7.81 -2.09
CA LEU A 234 -19.49 7.99 -3.32
C LEU A 234 -18.50 9.12 -3.11
N ASN A 235 -17.24 8.81 -3.33
CA ASN A 235 -16.12 9.72 -3.28
C ASN A 235 -15.59 9.98 -4.69
N THR A 236 -15.54 11.24 -5.09
CA THR A 236 -14.99 11.68 -6.38
C THR A 236 -13.62 12.29 -6.15
N ILE A 237 -12.58 11.66 -6.71
CA ILE A 237 -11.20 12.13 -6.61
C ILE A 237 -10.85 12.86 -7.90
N HIS A 238 -10.51 14.14 -7.79
CA HIS A 238 -10.09 14.97 -8.92
C HIS A 238 -8.71 14.58 -9.43
N TYR A 239 -8.44 14.84 -10.70
CA TYR A 239 -7.10 14.63 -11.24
C TYR A 239 -6.09 15.63 -10.66
N ASP A 240 -6.50 16.90 -10.47
CA ASP A 240 -5.72 17.88 -9.73
C ASP A 240 -5.64 17.47 -8.26
N GLN A 241 -4.48 16.95 -7.86
CA GLN A 241 -4.26 16.34 -6.55
C GLN A 241 -4.22 17.37 -5.40
N ARG A 242 -4.39 18.66 -5.68
CA ARG A 242 -4.55 19.71 -4.64
C ARG A 242 -6.01 19.83 -4.18
N LYS A 243 -6.96 19.32 -4.97
CA LYS A 243 -8.39 19.47 -4.69
C LYS A 243 -8.86 18.36 -3.78
N PHE A 244 -9.52 18.73 -2.69
CA PHE A 244 -10.16 17.77 -1.81
C PHE A 244 -11.21 16.93 -2.55
N PRO A 245 -11.36 15.65 -2.19
CA PRO A 245 -12.38 14.80 -2.79
C PRO A 245 -13.80 15.28 -2.45
N GLU A 246 -14.74 15.05 -3.36
CA GLU A 246 -16.15 15.28 -3.10
C GLU A 246 -16.81 14.02 -2.54
N LEU A 247 -17.36 14.11 -1.33
CA LEU A 247 -18.06 13.01 -0.69
C LEU A 247 -19.57 13.28 -0.67
N VAL A 248 -20.33 12.38 -1.29
CA VAL A 248 -21.79 12.33 -1.16
C VAL A 248 -22.20 11.01 -0.53
N GLY A 249 -23.16 11.05 0.38
CA GLY A 249 -23.67 9.86 1.05
C GLY A 249 -25.17 9.78 1.02
N TYR A 250 -25.69 8.57 0.83
CA TYR A 250 -27.10 8.22 0.95
C TYR A 250 -27.34 7.53 2.29
N ILE A 251 -28.31 8.05 3.03
CA ILE A 251 -28.73 7.45 4.31
C ILE A 251 -30.17 6.95 4.18
N PRO A 252 -30.41 5.62 4.23
CA PRO A 252 -31.72 5.00 4.03
C PRO A 252 -32.81 5.55 4.95
N ALA A 253 -32.47 5.79 6.23
CA ALA A 253 -33.40 6.31 7.22
C ALA A 253 -34.06 7.64 6.81
N PHE A 254 -33.32 8.47 6.04
CA PHE A 254 -33.81 9.77 5.57
C PHE A 254 -34.19 9.78 4.09
N LYS A 255 -33.86 8.72 3.34
CA LYS A 255 -34.03 8.61 1.87
C LYS A 255 -33.47 9.83 1.14
N ARG A 256 -32.30 10.32 1.57
CA ARG A 256 -31.68 11.53 1.05
C ARG A 256 -30.20 11.30 0.78
N VAL A 257 -29.75 11.88 -0.33
CA VAL A 257 -28.33 12.09 -0.62
C VAL A 257 -27.92 13.43 -0.04
N ARG A 258 -26.77 13.48 0.62
CA ARG A 258 -26.18 14.71 1.17
C ARG A 258 -24.71 14.78 0.83
N ARG A 259 -24.20 16.01 0.67
CA ARG A 259 -22.76 16.27 0.59
C ARG A 259 -22.20 16.34 2.02
N PHE A 260 -21.05 15.71 2.22
CA PHE A 260 -20.34 15.74 3.49
C PHE A 260 -19.18 16.75 3.44
N PRO A 261 -18.82 17.37 4.58
CA PRO A 261 -17.64 18.22 4.66
C PRO A 261 -16.36 17.43 4.39
N THR A 262 -15.33 18.10 3.85
CA THR A 262 -14.02 17.49 3.58
C THR A 262 -13.40 16.77 4.78
N ASN A 263 -13.55 17.33 5.99
CA ASN A 263 -12.97 16.75 7.20
C ASN A 263 -13.62 15.43 7.64
N GLN A 264 -14.78 15.05 7.07
CA GLN A 264 -15.42 13.75 7.31
C GLN A 264 -14.49 12.57 7.02
N ARG A 265 -13.43 12.80 6.24
CA ARG A 265 -12.46 11.77 5.86
C ARG A 265 -11.62 11.24 7.03
N PHE A 266 -11.60 11.93 8.17
CA PHE A 266 -10.96 11.50 9.43
C PHE A 266 -11.98 11.10 10.51
N GLU A 267 -13.24 10.94 10.13
CA GLU A 267 -14.32 10.57 11.04
C GLU A 267 -14.97 9.27 10.57
N PRO A 268 -15.55 8.46 11.48
CA PRO A 268 -16.26 7.24 11.12
C PRO A 268 -17.39 7.52 10.11
N LEU A 269 -17.51 6.69 9.07
CA LEU A 269 -18.61 6.79 8.10
C LEU A 269 -19.95 6.31 8.66
N VAL A 270 -19.88 5.33 9.55
CA VAL A 270 -20.98 4.78 10.34
C VAL A 270 -20.53 4.73 11.81
N PRO A 271 -21.43 4.58 12.80
CA PRO A 271 -21.03 4.56 14.20
C PRO A 271 -19.96 3.50 14.49
N GLY A 272 -18.93 3.82 15.28
CA GLY A 272 -17.99 2.82 15.79
C GLY A 272 -16.89 2.34 14.84
N ILE A 273 -17.07 2.45 13.52
CA ILE A 273 -16.04 2.00 12.57
C ILE A 273 -14.76 2.81 12.73
N THR A 274 -13.63 2.11 12.86
CA THR A 274 -12.31 2.71 13.10
C THR A 274 -11.44 2.81 11.85
N VAL A 275 -11.92 2.34 10.70
CA VAL A 275 -11.33 2.65 9.39
C VAL A 275 -11.93 3.92 8.79
N PHE A 276 -11.05 4.83 8.37
CA PHE A 276 -11.39 6.12 7.79
C PHE A 276 -11.14 6.16 6.27
N LEU A 277 -11.79 7.09 5.57
CA LEU A 277 -11.59 7.25 4.12
C LEU A 277 -10.14 7.60 3.75
N SER A 278 -9.41 8.24 4.67
CA SER A 278 -7.98 8.56 4.51
C SER A 278 -7.07 7.33 4.71
N ASP A 279 -7.56 6.19 5.23
CA ASP A 279 -6.68 5.04 5.51
C ASP A 279 -6.40 4.18 4.27
N PHE A 280 -7.26 4.26 3.26
CA PHE A 280 -7.14 3.43 2.06
C PHE A 280 -5.93 3.85 1.21
N TRP A 281 -5.12 2.91 0.73
CA TRP A 281 -3.98 3.20 -0.18
C TRP A 281 -2.94 4.19 0.37
N ALA A 282 -2.50 3.96 1.61
CA ALA A 282 -1.47 4.69 2.35
C ALA A 282 -1.84 6.09 2.86
N ALA A 283 -2.67 6.84 2.15
CA ALA A 283 -3.21 8.11 2.68
C ALA A 283 -4.61 8.47 2.16
N GLY A 284 -5.24 7.66 1.31
CA GLY A 284 -6.64 7.76 0.82
C GLY A 284 -7.01 9.02 0.07
N ASP A 285 -6.13 10.01 0.16
CA ASP A 285 -6.33 11.41 -0.11
C ASP A 285 -5.52 11.80 -1.35
N PRO A 286 -5.93 12.87 -2.03
CA PRO A 286 -5.15 13.45 -3.10
C PRO A 286 -3.72 13.75 -2.63
N MET A 287 -2.71 13.30 -3.37
CA MET A 287 -1.33 13.34 -2.87
C MET A 287 -0.85 14.77 -2.53
N LEU A 288 -1.35 15.82 -3.18
CA LEU A 288 -0.92 17.20 -2.90
C LEU A 288 -1.77 17.89 -1.82
N THR A 289 -2.66 17.17 -1.13
CA THR A 289 -3.19 17.60 0.17
C THR A 289 -2.25 17.19 1.32
N TRP A 290 -1.22 16.42 1.00
CA TRP A 290 -0.05 16.15 1.83
C TRP A 290 1.17 16.85 1.22
N GLY A 291 2.23 17.01 1.98
CA GLY A 291 3.43 17.72 1.55
C GLY A 291 4.68 17.31 2.30
N ASN A 292 5.78 18.00 2.02
CA ASN A 292 7.07 17.79 2.67
C ASN A 292 7.60 16.35 2.55
N TYR A 293 7.31 15.69 1.42
CA TYR A 293 7.72 14.32 1.14
C TYR A 293 9.23 14.12 1.24
N LYS A 294 9.66 13.31 2.22
CA LYS A 294 11.08 12.95 2.45
C LYS A 294 11.23 11.46 2.50
N ILE A 295 12.27 10.94 1.86
CA ILE A 295 12.70 9.57 2.07
C ILE A 295 13.54 9.57 3.34
N VAL A 296 13.02 8.96 4.40
CA VAL A 296 13.66 8.89 5.72
C VAL A 296 14.28 7.52 5.99
N GLY A 297 13.96 6.54 5.15
CA GLY A 297 14.53 5.20 5.25
C GLY A 297 14.59 4.50 3.90
N ARG A 298 15.59 3.64 3.75
CA ARG A 298 15.72 2.72 2.63
C ARG A 298 16.41 1.45 3.11
N GLY A 299 15.84 0.30 2.80
CA GLY A 299 16.43 -0.98 3.19
C GLY A 299 15.42 -2.12 3.16
N PRO A 300 15.83 -3.32 3.60
CA PRO A 300 14.92 -4.45 3.65
C PRO A 300 13.91 -4.29 4.79
N LEU A 301 12.70 -4.78 4.55
CA LEU A 301 11.66 -4.95 5.57
C LEU A 301 10.96 -6.29 5.35
N LEU A 302 10.22 -6.76 6.35
CA LEU A 302 9.27 -7.84 6.19
C LEU A 302 7.89 -7.27 5.81
N GLY A 303 7.20 -7.91 4.87
CA GLY A 303 5.88 -7.47 4.43
C GLY A 303 4.98 -8.60 3.91
N PRO A 304 3.65 -8.37 3.89
CA PRO A 304 2.67 -9.40 3.55
C PRO A 304 2.39 -9.49 2.04
N GLN A 305 3.41 -9.82 1.24
CA GLN A 305 3.26 -9.81 -0.24
C GLN A 305 2.59 -11.07 -0.81
N SER A 306 2.68 -12.21 -0.12
CA SER A 306 2.23 -13.52 -0.63
C SER A 306 1.67 -14.41 0.48
N ASP A 307 1.05 -15.53 0.10
CA ASP A 307 0.52 -16.58 1.02
C ASP A 307 -0.45 -16.07 2.10
N ASN A 308 -1.28 -15.09 1.74
CA ASN A 308 -2.31 -14.49 2.61
C ASN A 308 -3.75 -14.71 2.09
N TRP A 309 -3.92 -15.51 1.03
CA TRP A 309 -5.25 -15.87 0.52
C TRP A 309 -5.81 -17.07 1.28
N HIS A 310 -6.97 -16.88 1.93
CA HIS A 310 -7.64 -17.91 2.74
C HIS A 310 -8.82 -18.53 1.99
N GLY A 311 -8.57 -18.97 0.75
CA GLY A 311 -9.58 -19.48 -0.20
C GLY A 311 -10.44 -20.65 0.32
N ASP A 312 -9.86 -21.48 1.17
CA ASP A 312 -10.47 -22.70 1.69
C ASP A 312 -11.21 -22.49 3.03
N ALA A 313 -11.10 -21.30 3.63
CA ALA A 313 -11.80 -20.95 4.87
C ALA A 313 -13.25 -20.56 4.59
N ASP A 314 -14.14 -20.79 5.56
CA ASP A 314 -15.53 -20.35 5.44
C ASP A 314 -15.60 -18.83 5.31
N ASN A 315 -16.32 -18.35 4.29
CA ASN A 315 -16.38 -16.95 3.89
C ASN A 315 -15.00 -16.27 3.70
N TRP A 316 -13.94 -17.06 3.44
CA TRP A 316 -12.56 -16.58 3.30
C TRP A 316 -11.98 -15.86 4.52
N ILE A 317 -12.56 -16.10 5.71
CA ILE A 317 -12.15 -15.43 6.95
C ILE A 317 -10.91 -16.12 7.52
N PRO A 318 -9.77 -15.41 7.70
CA PRO A 318 -8.59 -15.96 8.34
C PRO A 318 -8.87 -16.32 9.81
N SER A 319 -8.13 -17.26 10.39
CA SER A 319 -8.12 -17.44 11.85
C SER A 319 -7.44 -16.27 12.56
N THR A 320 -7.71 -16.12 13.87
CA THR A 320 -7.15 -15.06 14.70
C THR A 320 -6.26 -15.61 15.83
N HIS A 321 -5.41 -14.74 16.38
CA HIS A 321 -4.63 -15.00 17.59
C HIS A 321 -4.27 -13.69 18.32
N GLY A 322 -3.64 -13.82 19.49
CA GLY A 322 -3.11 -12.70 20.27
C GLY A 322 -4.16 -11.74 20.85
N GLY A 323 -3.68 -10.73 21.57
CA GLY A 323 -4.50 -9.84 22.38
C GLY A 323 -5.17 -10.54 23.57
N PRO A 324 -6.03 -9.83 24.31
CA PRO A 324 -6.61 -10.34 25.55
C PRO A 324 -7.48 -11.60 25.38
N LYS A 325 -8.09 -11.79 24.21
CA LYS A 325 -9.02 -12.90 23.92
C LYS A 325 -8.60 -13.82 22.77
N GLY A 326 -7.40 -13.63 22.20
CA GLY A 326 -6.95 -14.43 21.05
C GLY A 326 -7.59 -14.02 19.71
N THR A 327 -8.19 -12.84 19.63
CA THR A 327 -9.02 -12.38 18.49
C THR A 327 -8.47 -11.13 17.79
N THR A 328 -7.35 -10.58 18.25
CA THR A 328 -6.89 -9.25 17.79
C THR A 328 -6.18 -9.28 16.44
N PHE A 329 -5.43 -10.33 16.14
CA PHE A 329 -4.61 -10.39 14.92
C PHE A 329 -5.04 -11.53 14.01
N TRP A 330 -5.22 -11.25 12.73
CA TRP A 330 -5.37 -12.27 11.70
C TRP A 330 -4.08 -13.09 11.54
N ASP A 331 -4.23 -14.37 11.17
CA ASP A 331 -3.12 -15.18 10.71
C ASP A 331 -2.61 -14.64 9.37
N THR A 332 -1.40 -14.07 9.40
CA THR A 332 -0.73 -13.43 8.25
C THR A 332 0.65 -14.02 8.00
N SER A 333 1.03 -14.06 6.72
CA SER A 333 2.32 -14.48 6.21
C SER A 333 3.16 -13.28 5.75
N TYR A 334 4.41 -13.19 6.18
CA TYR A 334 5.36 -12.16 5.77
C TYR A 334 6.56 -12.79 5.04
N GLU A 335 7.07 -12.08 4.04
CA GLU A 335 8.31 -12.39 3.33
C GLU A 335 9.30 -11.24 3.40
N LEU A 336 10.58 -11.51 3.11
CA LEU A 336 11.61 -10.48 3.01
C LEU A 336 11.41 -9.64 1.74
N CYS A 337 11.01 -8.38 1.92
CA CYS A 337 11.09 -7.36 0.89
C CYS A 337 12.53 -6.81 0.88
N PRO A 338 13.31 -7.02 -0.20
CA PRO A 338 14.75 -6.75 -0.20
C PRO A 338 15.07 -5.24 -0.13
N GLU A 339 14.13 -4.42 -0.59
CA GLU A 339 14.28 -2.98 -0.68
C GLU A 339 12.93 -2.29 -0.59
N VAL A 340 12.77 -1.49 0.45
CA VAL A 340 11.60 -0.68 0.74
C VAL A 340 12.05 0.75 0.99
N LEU A 341 11.27 1.72 0.49
CA LEU A 341 11.42 3.13 0.82
C LEU A 341 10.47 3.48 1.96
N VAL A 342 10.97 4.19 2.97
CA VAL A 342 10.17 4.78 4.03
C VAL A 342 10.04 6.27 3.73
N ILE A 343 8.81 6.71 3.50
CA ILE A 343 8.48 8.08 3.12
C ILE A 343 7.78 8.74 4.30
N GLU A 344 8.31 9.88 4.72
CA GLU A 344 7.66 10.81 5.64
C GLU A 344 6.91 11.88 4.81
N ALA A 345 5.70 12.21 5.24
CA ALA A 345 4.89 13.27 4.67
C ALA A 345 4.05 13.92 5.77
N GLU A 346 3.64 15.17 5.54
CA GLU A 346 2.84 15.96 6.48
C GLU A 346 1.50 16.35 5.84
N PRO A 347 0.38 16.39 6.59
CA PRO A 347 -0.94 16.70 6.05
C PRO A 347 -1.12 18.22 5.86
N THR A 348 -0.31 18.83 5.00
CA THR A 348 -0.26 20.29 4.78
C THR A 348 -1.58 20.91 4.34
N GLY A 349 -2.44 20.13 3.70
CA GLY A 349 -3.80 20.50 3.31
C GLY A 349 -4.86 20.27 4.40
N TYR A 350 -4.55 19.54 5.47
CA TYR A 350 -5.49 19.20 6.54
C TYR A 350 -5.01 19.71 7.92
N PRO A 351 -5.25 20.98 8.26
CA PRO A 351 -4.81 21.57 9.54
C PRO A 351 -5.35 20.89 10.81
N ARG A 352 -6.36 20.02 10.67
CA ARG A 352 -7.00 19.26 11.77
C ARG A 352 -6.83 17.76 11.61
N ALA A 353 -5.89 17.30 10.78
CA ALA A 353 -5.58 15.88 10.70
C ALA A 353 -5.17 15.37 12.11
N PRO A 354 -5.67 14.20 12.53
CA PRO A 354 -5.33 13.62 13.83
C PRO A 354 -3.89 13.08 13.90
N VAL A 355 -3.21 13.02 12.75
CA VAL A 355 -1.81 12.65 12.59
C VAL A 355 -1.02 13.93 12.37
N SER A 356 -0.48 14.52 13.44
CA SER A 356 0.33 15.75 13.39
C SER A 356 1.67 15.56 14.07
#